data_AF-A0A9X8G4A9-F1
#
_entry.id   AF-A0A9X8G4A9-F1
#
_cell.length_a   1.000
_cell.length_b   1.000
_cell.length_c   1.000
_cell.angle_alpha   90.00
_cell.angle_beta   90.00
_cell.angle_gamma   90.00
#
_symmetry.space_group_name_H-M   'P 1'
#
loop_
_entity.id
_entity.type
_entity.pdbx_description
1 polymer ?
#
loop_
_entity_poly.entity_id
_entity_poly.type
_entity_poly.pdbx_seq_one_letter_code
_entity_poly.pdbx_strand_id
1 'polypeptide(L)'
;MLESSDGYENLTDLSLMEYFRSGGEKLAEESAILGVAIRRIVAADERITHKALILELIRMIESTDDVVRSDIIRNTLEIVVHHTTDDI
;
A
#
# COMPACT_ATOMS: atom_id res chain seq x y z
N MET A 1 -16.71 -32.38 -6.36
CA MET A 1 -15.46 -32.08 -5.65
C MET A 1 -15.29 -30.58 -5.74
N LEU A 2 -15.95 -29.87 -4.83
CA LEU A 2 -15.91 -28.42 -4.71
C LEU A 2 -15.10 -28.15 -3.46
N GLU A 3 -13.94 -27.55 -3.64
CA GLU A 3 -13.40 -26.48 -2.80
C GLU A 3 -12.10 -26.06 -3.47
N SER A 4 -12.28 -25.27 -4.52
CA SER A 4 -11.42 -24.14 -4.83
C SER A 4 -10.90 -23.53 -3.53
N SER A 5 -9.64 -23.81 -3.18
CA SER A 5 -8.87 -23.01 -2.21
C SER A 5 -8.50 -21.68 -2.87
N ASP A 6 -9.50 -21.00 -3.42
CA ASP A 6 -9.46 -19.61 -3.84
C ASP A 6 -9.90 -18.82 -2.60
N GLY A 7 -8.97 -18.25 -1.81
CA GLY A 7 -9.41 -17.32 -0.76
C GLY A 7 -8.52 -17.04 0.43
N TYR A 8 -7.30 -17.59 0.51
CA TYR A 8 -6.33 -17.20 1.54
C TYR A 8 -5.19 -16.31 1.02
N GLU A 9 -5.30 -15.73 -0.17
CA GLU A 9 -4.54 -14.51 -0.55
C GLU A 9 -5.18 -13.26 0.11
N ASN A 10 -5.59 -13.40 1.38
CA ASN A 10 -6.42 -12.47 2.13
C ASN A 10 -5.69 -12.00 3.40
N LEU A 11 -4.43 -11.61 3.21
CA LEU A 11 -3.72 -10.73 4.09
C LEU A 11 -3.01 -9.79 3.14
N THR A 12 -3.47 -8.55 3.04
CA THR A 12 -2.55 -7.44 2.72
C THR A 12 -1.24 -7.76 3.39
N ASP A 13 -0.25 -7.99 2.55
CA ASP A 13 0.94 -8.76 2.87
C ASP A 13 1.43 -8.44 4.27
N LEU A 14 1.30 -9.42 5.18
CA LEU A 14 1.66 -9.22 6.59
C LEU A 14 3.09 -8.68 6.67
N SER A 15 3.94 -9.13 5.74
CA SER A 15 5.32 -8.70 5.59
C SER A 15 5.45 -7.24 5.13
N LEU A 16 4.63 -6.73 4.20
CA LEU A 16 4.58 -5.29 3.89
C LEU A 16 4.16 -4.46 5.11
N MET A 17 3.11 -4.87 5.82
CA MET A 17 2.67 -4.17 7.04
C MET A 17 3.73 -4.24 8.15
N GLU A 18 4.41 -5.36 8.29
CA GLU A 18 5.52 -5.55 9.22
C GLU A 18 6.74 -4.74 8.83
N TYR A 19 7.02 -4.54 7.54
CA TYR A 19 8.10 -3.69 7.06
C TYR A 19 7.88 -2.22 7.47
N PHE A 20 6.69 -1.68 7.18
CA PHE A 20 6.33 -0.32 7.61
C PHE A 20 6.35 -0.18 9.14
N ARG A 21 5.87 -1.20 9.86
CA ARG A 21 5.92 -1.22 11.34
C ARG A 21 7.35 -1.28 11.88
N SER A 22 8.22 -2.09 11.27
CA SER A 22 9.61 -2.28 11.69
C SER A 22 10.49 -1.10 11.35
N GLY A 23 10.13 -0.32 10.32
CA GLY A 23 10.81 0.94 9.97
C GLY A 23 10.69 2.02 11.04
N GLY A 24 9.72 1.92 11.96
CA GLY A 24 9.57 2.82 13.11
C GLY A 24 9.48 4.29 12.70
N GLU A 25 10.21 5.17 13.39
CA GLU A 25 10.19 6.62 13.11
C GLU A 25 10.67 6.98 11.70
N LYS A 26 11.52 6.14 11.07
CA LYS A 26 12.06 6.42 9.73
C LYS A 26 11.03 6.31 8.61
N LEU A 27 9.99 5.51 8.82
CA LEU A 27 8.90 5.30 7.86
C LEU A 27 7.57 5.86 8.38
N ALA A 28 7.60 6.76 9.37
CA ALA A 28 6.39 7.24 10.02
C ALA A 28 5.46 7.99 9.05
N GLU A 29 6.04 8.79 8.15
CA GLU A 29 5.29 9.57 7.17
C GLU A 29 4.70 8.65 6.09
N GLU A 30 5.49 7.71 5.57
CA GLU A 30 5.04 6.75 4.58
C GLU A 30 3.99 5.79 5.15
N SER A 31 4.14 5.37 6.41
CA SER A 31 3.14 4.57 7.13
C SER A 31 1.81 5.32 7.26
N ALA A 32 1.86 6.63 7.50
CA ALA A 32 0.66 7.46 7.55
C ALA A 32 -0.01 7.55 6.18
N ILE A 33 0.76 7.73 5.09
CA ILE A 33 0.26 7.73 3.72
C ILE A 33 -0.35 6.38 3.34
N LEU A 34 0.32 5.27 3.67
CA LEU A 34 -0.19 3.93 3.44
C LEU A 34 -1.53 3.71 4.16
N GLY A 35 -1.63 4.15 5.42
CA GLY A 35 -2.88 4.12 6.17
C GLY A 35 -4.00 4.92 5.52
N VAL A 36 -3.70 6.07 4.90
CA VAL A 36 -4.67 6.84 4.12
C VAL A 36 -5.10 6.05 2.87
N ALA A 37 -4.16 5.46 2.13
CA ALA A 37 -4.44 4.67 0.94
C ALA A 37 -5.39 3.51 1.24
N ILE A 38 -5.08 2.73 2.29
CA ILE A 38 -5.90 1.61 2.74
C ILE A 38 -7.32 2.09 3.06
N ARG A 39 -7.48 3.18 3.82
CA ARG A 39 -8.80 3.71 4.16
C ARG A 39 -9.61 4.12 2.93
N ARG A 40 -8.96 4.67 1.90
CA ARG A 40 -9.63 5.05 0.65
C ARG A 40 -10.09 3.85 -0.16
N ILE A 41 -9.26 2.81 -0.26
CA ILE A 41 -9.60 1.55 -0.92
C ILE A 41 -10.78 0.87 -0.21
N VAL A 42 -10.73 0.80 1.13
CA VAL A 42 -11.83 0.25 1.94
C VAL A 42 -13.10 1.09 1.78
N ALA A 43 -13.00 2.42 1.74
CA ALA A 43 -14.15 3.29 1.51
C ALA A 43 -14.77 3.15 0.11
N ALA A 44 -14.00 2.65 -0.87
CA ALA A 44 -14.46 2.33 -2.22
C ALA A 44 -15.03 0.90 -2.34
N ASP A 45 -15.14 0.15 -1.24
CA ASP A 45 -15.53 -1.27 -1.21
C ASP A 45 -14.60 -2.17 -2.07
N GLU A 46 -13.37 -1.71 -2.29
CA GLU A 46 -12.37 -2.45 -3.07
C GLU A 46 -11.53 -3.36 -2.17
N ARG A 47 -11.04 -4.47 -2.74
CA ARG A 47 -10.10 -5.35 -2.03
C ARG A 47 -8.74 -4.68 -1.90
N ILE A 48 -8.20 -4.70 -0.68
CA ILE A 48 -6.86 -4.20 -0.43
C ILE A 48 -5.85 -5.21 -0.99
N THR A 49 -5.14 -4.79 -2.04
CA THR A 49 -4.12 -5.58 -2.75
C THR A 49 -2.95 -4.66 -3.09
N HIS A 50 -1.77 -5.22 -3.36
CA HIS A 50 -0.62 -4.42 -3.83
C HIS A 50 -0.99 -3.57 -5.05
N LYS A 51 -1.74 -4.14 -6.00
CA LYS A 51 -2.25 -3.41 -7.16
C LYS A 51 -3.15 -2.23 -6.78
N ALA A 52 -4.11 -2.44 -5.87
CA ALA A 52 -5.00 -1.37 -5.41
C ALA A 52 -4.24 -0.27 -4.68
N LEU A 53 -3.25 -0.63 -3.86
CA LEU A 53 -2.36 0.33 -3.18
C LEU A 53 -1.53 1.15 -4.16
N ILE A 54 -0.90 0.51 -5.14
CA ILE A 54 -0.12 1.17 -6.18
C ILE A 54 -0.99 2.18 -6.93
N LEU A 55 -2.19 1.78 -7.38
CA LEU A 55 -3.10 2.66 -8.09
C LEU A 55 -3.58 3.83 -7.23
N GLU A 56 -3.90 3.60 -5.95
CA GLU A 56 -4.32 4.66 -5.05
C GLU A 56 -3.20 5.65 -4.73
N LEU A 57 -1.96 5.18 -4.57
CA LEU A 57 -0.78 6.04 -4.37
C LEU A 57 -0.49 6.90 -5.60
N ILE A 58 -0.63 6.35 -6.82
CA ILE A 58 -0.53 7.13 -8.07
C ILE A 58 -1.60 8.23 -8.10
N ARG A 59 -2.87 7.88 -7.82
CA ARG A 59 -3.96 8.87 -7.76
C ARG A 59 -3.70 9.98 -6.74
N MET A 60 -3.12 9.62 -5.59
CA MET A 60 -2.73 10.60 -4.57
C MET A 60 -1.64 11.55 -5.06
N ILE A 61 -0.63 11.06 -5.80
CA ILE A 61 0.41 11.92 -6.42
C ILE A 61 -0.23 12.88 -7.41
N GLU A 62 -1.11 12.40 -8.30
CA GLU A 62 -1.77 13.22 -9.32
C GLU A 62 -2.70 14.29 -8.73
N SER A 63 -3.16 14.10 -7.50
CA SER A 63 -4.07 15.02 -6.79
C SER A 63 -3.37 15.92 -5.76
N THR A 64 -2.05 15.82 -5.61
CA THR A 64 -1.28 16.56 -4.60
C THR A 64 -0.44 17.66 -5.25
N ASP A 65 -0.71 18.92 -4.90
CA ASP A 65 0.07 20.09 -5.35
C ASP A 65 1.32 20.34 -4.47
N ASP A 66 1.30 19.83 -3.23
CA ASP A 66 2.42 19.94 -2.30
C ASP A 66 3.55 18.99 -2.69
N VAL A 67 4.68 19.56 -3.11
CA VAL A 67 5.84 18.79 -3.59
C VAL A 67 6.47 17.91 -2.51
N VAL A 68 6.44 18.33 -1.24
CA VAL A 68 6.99 17.57 -0.11
C VAL A 68 6.11 16.37 0.15
N ARG A 69 4.79 16.58 0.23
CA ARG A 69 3.83 15.48 0.39
C ARG A 69 3.85 14.53 -0.79
N SER A 70 3.98 15.06 -2.00
CA SER A 70 4.11 14.26 -3.22
C SER A 70 5.37 13.39 -3.18
N ASP A 71 6.47 13.86 -2.60
CA ASP A 71 7.70 13.10 -2.43
C ASP A 71 7.51 11.91 -1.48
N ILE A 72 6.88 12.14 -0.33
CA ILE A 72 6.55 11.07 0.65
C ILE A 72 5.63 10.02 0.01
N ILE A 73 4.65 10.43 -0.79
CA ILE A 73 3.76 9.49 -1.50
C ILE A 73 4.56 8.68 -2.54
N ARG A 74 5.51 9.29 -3.26
CA ARG A 74 6.40 8.57 -4.19
C ARG A 74 7.29 7.56 -3.44
N ASN A 75 7.87 7.94 -2.31
CA ASN A 75 8.67 7.03 -1.49
C ASN A 75 7.84 5.85 -0.98
N THR A 76 6.61 6.11 -0.52
CA THR A 76 5.65 5.06 -0.13
C THR A 76 5.34 4.12 -1.29
N LEU A 77 5.11 4.66 -2.49
CA LEU A 77 4.85 3.88 -3.70
C LEU A 77 6.05 3.01 -4.08
N GLU A 78 7.27 3.55 -4.01
CA GLU A 78 8.50 2.81 -4.29
C GLU A 78 8.64 1.59 -3.39
N ILE A 79 8.40 1.74 -2.07
CA ILE A 79 8.45 0.63 -1.11
C ILE A 79 7.44 -0.46 -1.49
N VAL A 80 6.18 -0.08 -1.77
CA VAL A 80 5.13 -1.04 -2.13
C VAL A 80 5.48 -1.78 -3.43
N VAL A 81 6.00 -1.08 -4.44
CA VAL A 81 6.40 -1.68 -5.72
C VAL A 81 7.60 -2.62 -5.54
N HIS A 82 8.62 -2.20 -4.77
CA HIS A 82 9.79 -3.01 -4.50
C HIS A 82 9.41 -4.31 -3.80
N HIS A 83 8.56 -4.21 -2.78
CA HIS A 83 8.03 -5.37 -2.05
C HIS A 83 7.20 -6.30 -2.95
N THR A 84 6.37 -5.73 -3.82
CA THR A 84 5.59 -6.51 -4.80
C THR A 84 6.48 -7.24 -5.81
N THR A 85 7.64 -6.68 -6.14
CA THR A 85 8.60 -7.27 -7.09
C THR A 85 9.46 -8.33 -6.42
N ASP A 86 9.78 -8.18 -5.13
CA ASP A 86 10.53 -9.15 -4.32
C ASP A 86 9.74 -10.44 -4.05
N ASP A 87 8.40 -10.34 -4.00
CA ASP A 87 7.47 -11.44 -3.72
C ASP A 87 7.09 -12.27 -4.97
N ILE A 88 7.54 -11.90 -6.19
CA ILE A 88 7.22 -12.54 -7.50
C ILE A 88 8.28 -13.55 -7.97
#